data_AF-A0A931IMY7-F1
#
_entry.id   AF-A0A931IMY7-F1
#
_cell.length_a   1.000
_cell.length_b   1.000
_cell.length_c   1.000
_cell.angle_alpha   90.00
_cell.angle_beta   90.00
_cell.angle_gamma   90.00
#
_symmetry.space_group_name_H-M   'P 1'
#
loop_
_entity.id
_entity.type
_entity.pdbx_description
1 polymer ?
#
loop_
_entity_poly.entity_id
_entity_poly.type
_entity_poly.pdbx_seq_one_letter_code
_entity_poly.pdbx_strand_id
1 'polypeptide(L)'
;MKTPPRWQCEEPGYYITLPNCHELTSYGEIIMDEIIEHFTEERSKTNEDGYAWIIVDIQELQYDFHEFYKFLIKMDEYRKQGFHIDTTF
;
A
#
# COMPACT_ATOMS: atom_id res chain seq x y z
N MET A 1 -17.04 5.76 -11.99
CA MET A 1 -15.91 6.68 -11.70
C MET A 1 -15.01 5.93 -10.73
N LYS A 2 -13.72 5.78 -11.04
CA LYS A 2 -12.76 5.13 -10.15
C LYS A 2 -12.60 5.98 -8.88
N THR A 3 -12.79 5.41 -7.70
CA THR A 3 -12.45 6.09 -6.45
C THR A 3 -10.98 5.81 -6.17
N PRO A 4 -10.11 6.83 -6.06
CA PRO A 4 -8.68 6.62 -5.84
C PRO A 4 -8.38 6.14 -4.40
N PRO A 5 -7.19 5.54 -4.15
CA PRO A 5 -6.70 5.29 -2.80
C PRO A 5 -6.67 6.58 -1.97
N ARG A 6 -6.94 6.47 -0.67
CA ARG A 6 -6.80 7.59 0.26
C ARG A 6 -5.45 7.50 0.96
N TRP A 7 -4.63 8.52 0.78
CA TRP A 7 -3.30 8.65 1.37
C TRP A 7 -3.35 9.61 2.57
N GLN A 8 -2.82 9.20 3.70
CA GLN A 8 -2.67 10.02 4.90
C GLN A 8 -1.26 9.83 5.48
N CYS A 9 -0.50 10.91 5.63
CA CYS A 9 0.78 10.85 6.35
C CYS A 9 0.52 11.21 7.82
N GLU A 10 0.72 10.25 8.73
CA GLU A 10 0.67 10.49 10.17
C GLU A 10 1.98 10.01 10.77
N GLU A 11 2.85 10.91 11.25
CA GLU A 11 4.13 10.50 11.82
C GLU A 11 3.96 9.45 12.94
N PRO A 12 4.73 8.34 12.92
CA PRO A 12 5.89 8.06 12.06
C PRO A 12 5.61 7.18 10.81
N GLY A 13 4.43 7.28 10.17
CA GLY A 13 4.03 6.41 9.05
C GLY A 13 3.13 7.00 7.96
N TYR A 14 2.98 6.24 6.87
CA TYR A 14 2.09 6.48 5.75
C TYR A 14 0.90 5.52 5.84
N TYR A 15 -0.30 6.05 6.05
CA TYR A 15 -1.55 5.30 6.10
C TYR A 15 -2.26 5.34 4.75
N ILE A 16 -2.70 4.17 4.28
CA ILE A 16 -3.28 3.99 2.95
C ILE A 16 -4.53 3.14 3.08
N THR A 17 -5.70 3.70 2.72
CA THR A 17 -6.95 2.92 2.63
C THR A 17 -7.23 2.53 1.20
N LEU A 18 -7.32 1.22 0.97
CA LEU A 18 -7.63 0.64 -0.33
C LEU A 18 -9.15 0.52 -0.52
N PRO A 19 -9.73 1.06 -1.60
CA PRO A 19 -11.16 0.94 -1.87
C PRO A 19 -11.55 -0.46 -2.38
N ASN A 20 -12.81 -0.83 -2.17
CA ASN A 20 -13.42 -2.10 -2.56
C ASN A 20 -13.41 -2.22 -4.10
N CYS A 21 -12.54 -3.10 -4.61
CA CYS A 21 -12.30 -3.27 -6.04
C CYS A 21 -13.36 -4.17 -6.70
N HIS A 22 -14.60 -3.70 -6.80
CA HIS A 22 -15.67 -4.49 -7.44
C HIS A 22 -15.57 -4.60 -8.98
N GLU A 23 -14.65 -3.89 -9.65
CA GLU A 23 -14.56 -3.86 -11.13
C GLU A 23 -13.20 -4.27 -11.73
N LEU A 24 -12.27 -4.86 -10.95
CA LEU A 24 -10.86 -4.92 -11.38
C LEU A 24 -10.16 -6.23 -10.97
N THR A 25 -10.34 -7.28 -11.78
CA THR A 25 -9.80 -8.65 -11.60
C THR A 25 -8.26 -8.81 -11.70
N SER A 26 -7.45 -7.77 -11.44
CA SER A 26 -5.98 -7.86 -11.63
C SER A 26 -5.07 -6.91 -10.82
N TYR A 27 -5.50 -6.33 -9.69
CA TYR A 27 -4.81 -5.17 -9.09
C TYR A 27 -3.98 -5.42 -7.81
N GLY A 28 -4.00 -6.60 -7.19
CA GLY A 28 -3.29 -6.84 -5.93
C GLY A 28 -1.77 -6.57 -6.01
N GLU A 29 -1.12 -7.02 -7.09
CA GLU A 29 0.31 -6.75 -7.33
C GLU A 29 0.56 -5.27 -7.68
N ILE A 30 -0.29 -4.72 -8.55
CA ILE A 30 -0.17 -3.33 -9.04
C ILE A 30 -0.31 -2.33 -7.89
N ILE A 31 -1.24 -2.58 -6.97
CA ILE A 31 -1.47 -1.70 -5.81
C ILE A 31 -0.22 -1.56 -4.96
N MET A 32 0.50 -2.65 -4.69
CA MET A 32 1.74 -2.55 -3.91
C MET A 32 2.83 -1.77 -4.64
N ASP A 33 2.96 -1.96 -5.95
CA ASP A 33 3.93 -1.21 -6.75
C ASP A 33 3.61 0.30 -6.72
N GLU A 34 2.34 0.68 -6.88
CA GLU A 34 1.86 2.06 -6.79
C GLU A 34 2.11 2.69 -5.41
N ILE A 35 1.89 1.91 -4.33
CA ILE A 35 2.18 2.34 -2.95
C ILE A 35 3.66 2.68 -2.78
N ILE A 36 4.54 1.81 -3.25
CA ILE A 36 5.98 1.98 -3.09
C ILE A 36 6.51 3.12 -3.96
N GLU A 37 6.02 3.25 -5.18
CA GLU A 37 6.35 4.37 -6.07
C GLU A 37 5.98 5.70 -5.41
N HIS A 38 4.73 5.85 -4.98
CA HIS A 38 4.25 7.07 -4.35
C HIS A 38 5.04 7.41 -3.07
N PHE A 39 5.27 6.41 -2.22
CA PHE A 39 6.05 6.57 -0.99
C PHE A 39 7.48 7.05 -1.28
N THR A 40 8.14 6.46 -2.28
CA THR A 40 9.51 6.81 -2.66
C THR A 40 9.59 8.22 -3.24
N GLU A 41 8.61 8.61 -4.07
CA GLU A 41 8.48 9.97 -4.58
C GLU A 41 8.32 10.99 -3.46
N GLU A 42 7.43 10.76 -2.50
CA GLU A 42 7.20 11.69 -1.39
C GLU A 42 8.43 11.81 -0.48
N ARG A 43 9.07 10.67 -0.16
CA ARG A 43 10.31 10.67 0.63
C ARG A 43 11.45 11.44 -0.05
N SER A 44 11.54 11.36 -1.38
CA SER A 44 12.54 12.13 -2.14
C SER A 44 12.33 13.65 -2.04
N LYS A 45 11.11 14.12 -1.75
CA LYS A 45 10.77 15.54 -1.62
C LYS A 45 11.02 16.07 -0.21
N THR A 46 10.84 15.25 0.82
CA THR A 46 10.90 15.69 2.22
C THR A 46 12.31 15.65 2.82
N ASN A 47 13.29 14.99 2.18
CA ASN A 47 14.68 14.89 2.64
C ASN A 47 14.82 14.31 4.08
N GLU A 48 13.77 13.67 4.57
CA GLU A 48 13.71 13.05 5.88
C GLU A 48 14.17 11.59 5.77
N ASP A 49 15.29 11.30 6.44
CA ASP A 49 15.83 9.95 6.59
C ASP A 49 15.06 9.09 7.62
N GLY A 50 13.92 9.59 8.11
CA GLY A 50 13.02 8.85 8.96
C GLY A 50 12.50 7.62 8.21
N TYR A 51 12.73 6.43 8.77
CA TYR A 51 12.07 5.21 8.32
C TYR A 51 10.57 5.37 8.49
N ALA A 52 9.89 5.83 7.43
CA ALA A 52 8.44 5.98 7.45
C ALA A 52 7.82 4.60 7.26
N TRP A 53 7.01 4.20 8.24
CA TRP A 53 6.31 2.92 8.27
C TRP A 53 5.08 3.01 7.37
N ILE A 54 4.96 2.14 6.37
CA ILE A 54 3.78 2.08 5.50
C ILE A 54 2.73 1.20 6.17
N ILE A 55 1.53 1.72 6.42
CA ILE A 55 0.40 0.99 7.00
C ILE A 55 -0.73 0.97 5.98
N VAL A 56 -1.10 -0.22 5.52
CA VAL A 56 -2.13 -0.41 4.49
C VAL A 56 -3.39 -1.00 5.13
N ASP A 57 -4.49 -0.26 5.07
CA ASP A 57 -5.81 -0.77 5.40
C ASP A 57 -6.33 -1.65 4.24
N ILE A 58 -6.43 -2.94 4.56
CA ILE A 58 -6.82 -4.02 3.66
C ILE A 58 -8.27 -4.47 3.88
N GLN A 59 -9.06 -3.73 4.68
CA GLN A 59 -10.42 -4.12 5.07
C GLN A 59 -11.30 -4.41 3.86
N GLU A 60 -11.15 -3.64 2.78
CA GLU A 60 -11.94 -3.84 1.56
C GLU A 60 -11.25 -4.81 0.58
N LEU A 61 -9.92 -4.87 0.54
CA LEU A 61 -9.19 -5.78 -0.34
C LEU A 61 -9.39 -7.26 0.03
N GLN A 62 -9.54 -7.58 1.32
CA GLN A 62 -9.75 -8.96 1.78
C GLN A 62 -11.03 -9.62 1.22
N TYR A 63 -12.00 -8.83 0.72
CA TYR A 63 -13.22 -9.37 0.11
C TYR A 63 -12.95 -10.00 -1.27
N ASP A 64 -11.84 -9.66 -1.92
CA ASP A 64 -11.30 -10.39 -3.08
C ASP A 64 -10.04 -11.17 -2.66
N PHE A 65 -10.25 -12.41 -2.25
CA PHE A 65 -9.18 -13.25 -1.69
C PHE A 65 -8.02 -13.51 -2.67
N HIS A 66 -8.29 -13.52 -3.98
CA HIS A 66 -7.26 -13.76 -5.00
C HIS A 66 -6.32 -12.57 -5.12
N GLU A 67 -6.90 -11.37 -5.21
CA GLU A 67 -6.12 -10.13 -5.27
C GLU A 67 -5.47 -9.81 -3.93
N PHE A 68 -6.11 -10.13 -2.82
CA PHE A 68 -5.51 -10.05 -1.49
C PHE A 68 -4.25 -10.92 -1.38
N TYR A 69 -4.29 -12.17 -1.86
CA TYR A 69 -3.12 -13.06 -1.80
C TYR A 69 -1.95 -12.54 -2.65
N LYS A 70 -2.24 -12.05 -3.86
CA LYS A 70 -1.26 -11.40 -4.73
C LYS A 70 -0.62 -10.17 -4.07
N PHE A 71 -1.45 -9.33 -3.46
CA PHE A 71 -0.99 -8.18 -2.66
C PHE A 71 -0.05 -8.61 -1.54
N LEU A 72 -0.40 -9.66 -0.78
CA LEU A 72 0.45 -10.17 0.30
C LEU A 72 1.80 -10.71 -0.20
N ILE A 73 1.83 -11.43 -1.33
CA ILE A 73 3.08 -11.88 -1.95
C ILE A 73 3.95 -10.67 -2.28
N LYS A 74 3.38 -9.67 -2.94
CA LYS A 74 4.11 -8.48 -3.38
C LYS A 74 4.60 -7.65 -2.20
N MET A 75 3.79 -7.51 -1.16
CA MET A 75 4.17 -6.87 0.10
C MET A 75 5.37 -7.56 0.75
N ASP A 76 5.41 -8.90 0.76
CA ASP A 76 6.56 -9.66 1.30
C ASP A 76 7.84 -9.45 0.47
N GLU A 77 7.73 -9.31 -0.86
CA GLU A 77 8.86 -8.95 -1.72
C GLU A 77 9.46 -7.59 -1.33
N TYR A 78 8.63 -6.58 -1.05
CA TYR A 78 9.10 -5.26 -0.64
C TYR A 78 9.63 -5.24 0.79
N ARG A 79 9.02 -5.99 1.72
CA ARG A 79 9.56 -6.16 3.08
C ARG A 79 10.98 -6.72 3.04
N LYS A 80 11.27 -7.70 2.18
CA LYS A 80 12.62 -8.25 1.99
C LYS A 80 13.61 -7.24 1.40
N GLN A 81 13.13 -6.20 0.72
CA GLN A 81 13.95 -5.09 0.22
C GLN A 81 14.23 -4.01 1.29
N GLY A 82 13.67 -4.14 2.50
CA GLY A 82 13.91 -3.24 3.62
C GLY A 82 12.80 -2.21 3.86
N PHE A 83 11.66 -2.31 3.17
CA PHE A 83 10.50 -1.47 3.48
C PHE A 83 9.78 -1.97 4.75
N HIS A 84 9.45 -1.03 5.64
CA HIS A 84 8.62 -1.31 6.82
C HIS A 84 7.16 -1.15 6.41
N ILE A 85 6.48 -2.26 6.14
CA ILE A 85 5.09 -2.28 5.69
C ILE A 85 4.28 -3.13 6.66
N ASP A 86 3.14 -2.65 7.14
CA ASP A 86 2.14 -3.43 7.88
C ASP A 86 0.73 -3.22 7.35
N THR A 87 -0.18 -4.10 7.76
CA THR A 87 -1.57 -4.08 7.34
C THR A 87 -2.51 -3.88 8.52
N THR A 88 -3.61 -3.15 8.32
CA THR A 88 -4.70 -2.99 9.30
C THR A 88 -6.06 -3.32 8.67
N PHE A 89 -7.10 -3.46 9.51
CA PHE A 89 -8.50 -3.70 9.13
C PHE A 89 -9.43 -2.63 9.69
#